data_AF-A0A0G2I6K4-F1
#
_entry.id   AF-A0A0G2I6K4-F1
#
_cell.length_a   1.000
_cell.length_b   1.000
_cell.length_c   1.000
_cell.angle_alpha   90.00
_cell.angle_beta   90.00
_cell.angle_gamma   90.00
#
_symmetry.space_group_name_H-M   'P 1'
#
loop_
_entity.id
_entity.type
_entity.pdbx_description
1 polymer ?
#
loop_
_entity_poly.entity_id
_entity_poly.type
_entity_poly.pdbx_seq_one_letter_code
_entity_poly.pdbx_strand_id
1 'polypeptide(L)'
;MSITVNLAFLSPELHNLMISCKVKPGADMASDHQSIVITVELEAPYYSKQRCSWRHACTEKIEQECQALKMPGALISRNQVDDYTEYLVNFVEEIAARHAKIMNHSVTCQAPQR
;
A
#
# COMPACT_ATOMS: atom_id res chain seq x y z
N MET A 1 18.26 27.76 7.01
CA MET A 1 18.62 27.13 5.73
C MET A 1 17.62 26.01 5.48
N SER A 2 16.95 26.00 4.33
CA SER A 2 16.14 24.86 3.90
C SER A 2 17.00 24.01 2.97
N ILE A 3 17.00 22.69 3.14
CA ILE A 3 17.76 21.76 2.32
C ILE A 3 16.80 20.83 1.58
N THR A 4 17.11 20.56 0.30
CA THR A 4 16.34 19.62 -0.51
C THR A 4 16.98 18.24 -0.40
N VAL A 5 16.37 17.35 0.38
CA VAL A 5 16.81 15.95 0.55
C VAL A 5 15.80 14.93 0.04
N ASN A 6 14.55 15.36 -0.19
CA ASN A 6 13.53 14.51 -0.78
C ASN A 6 13.77 14.46 -2.29
N LEU A 7 14.14 13.29 -2.80
CA LEU A 7 14.39 13.05 -4.21
C LEU A 7 13.48 11.93 -4.71
N ALA A 8 13.05 12.04 -5.95
CA ALA A 8 12.29 11.00 -6.62
C ALA A 8 12.92 10.73 -7.99
N PHE A 9 13.18 9.46 -8.26
CA PHE A 9 13.78 9.00 -9.50
C PHE A 9 12.72 8.31 -10.33
N LEU A 10 12.63 8.69 -11.61
CA LEU A 10 11.73 8.09 -12.58
C LEU A 10 12.57 7.39 -13.64
N SER A 11 12.07 6.26 -14.16
CA SER A 11 12.63 5.70 -15.39
C SER A 11 12.37 6.67 -16.56
N PRO A 12 13.14 6.61 -17.66
CA PRO A 12 12.91 7.46 -18.82
C PRO A 12 11.47 7.39 -19.35
N GLU A 13 10.86 6.20 -19.32
CA GLU A 13 9.49 5.97 -19.77
C GLU A 13 8.47 6.67 -18.87
N LEU A 14 8.63 6.58 -17.54
CA LEU A 14 7.74 7.26 -16.59
C LEU A 14 7.94 8.78 -16.59
N HIS A 15 9.17 9.24 -16.86
CA HIS A 15 9.45 10.66 -16.99
C HIS A 15 8.66 11.30 -18.14
N ASN A 16 8.55 10.60 -19.27
CA ASN A 16 7.77 11.08 -20.44
C ASN A 16 6.27 11.18 -20.15
N LEU A 17 5.77 10.45 -19.16
CA LEU A 17 4.38 10.47 -18.72
C LEU A 17 4.13 11.45 -17.57
N MET A 18 5.15 12.16 -17.08
CA MET A 18 5.01 13.06 -15.95
C MET A 18 4.28 14.36 -16.36
N ILE A 19 3.11 14.59 -15.76
CA ILE A 19 2.35 15.83 -15.90
C ILE A 19 2.94 16.93 -15.02
N SER A 20 3.33 16.60 -13.78
CA SER A 20 3.91 17.59 -12.86
C SER A 20 4.72 16.97 -11.73
N CYS A 21 5.68 17.74 -11.22
CA CYS A 21 6.40 17.46 -9.97
C CYS A 21 6.44 18.77 -9.15
N LYS A 22 5.87 18.76 -7.95
CA LYS A 22 5.81 19.95 -7.10
C LYS A 22 5.91 19.61 -5.62
N VAL A 23 6.48 20.53 -4.86
CA VAL A 23 6.39 20.49 -3.40
C VAL A 23 4.97 20.88 -3.00
N LYS A 24 4.35 20.12 -2.08
CA LYS A 24 3.04 20.42 -1.52
C LYS A 24 3.20 20.80 -0.04
N PRO A 25 3.31 22.10 0.27
CA PRO A 25 3.37 22.57 1.65
C PRO A 25 2.08 22.17 2.40
N GLY A 26 2.24 21.69 3.64
CA GLY A 26 1.11 21.38 4.53
C GLY A 26 0.28 20.16 4.15
N ALA A 27 0.79 19.27 3.29
CA ALA A 27 0.18 17.96 3.07
C ALA A 27 0.26 17.06 4.31
N ASP A 28 1.29 17.26 5.14
CA ASP A 28 1.50 16.53 6.38
C ASP A 28 2.03 17.52 7.44
N MET A 29 1.11 18.06 8.26
CA MET A 29 1.42 19.13 9.23
C MET A 29 2.17 18.60 10.48
N ALA A 30 2.47 17.30 10.51
CA ALA A 30 3.16 16.62 11.61
C ALA A 30 4.63 16.30 11.31
N SER A 31 5.16 16.71 10.15
CA SER A 31 6.55 16.48 9.74
C SER A 31 7.28 17.80 9.50
N ASP A 32 8.58 17.81 9.79
CA ASP A 32 9.53 18.87 9.46
C ASP A 32 10.00 18.82 7.98
N HIS A 33 9.61 17.77 7.24
CA HIS A 33 9.85 17.65 5.80
C HIS A 33 8.63 18.05 4.96
N GLN A 34 8.87 18.74 3.84
CA GLN A 34 7.82 19.04 2.86
C GLN A 34 7.63 17.88 1.87
N SER A 35 6.37 17.47 1.65
CA SER A 35 6.03 16.41 0.71
C SER A 35 6.27 16.83 -0.74
N ILE A 36 6.71 15.90 -1.58
CA ILE A 36 6.76 16.05 -3.04
C ILE A 36 5.61 15.28 -3.65
N VAL A 37 4.90 15.91 -4.58
CA VAL A 37 3.79 15.31 -5.33
C VAL A 37 4.21 15.21 -6.79
N ILE A 38 4.19 13.98 -7.31
CA ILE A 38 4.42 13.67 -8.71
C ILE A 38 3.11 13.19 -9.30
N THR A 39 2.72 13.78 -10.43
CA THR A 39 1.54 13.39 -11.19
C THR A 39 2.00 12.84 -12.52
N VAL A 40 1.57 11.63 -12.85
CA VAL A 40 1.87 10.95 -14.11
C VAL A 40 0.57 10.61 -14.82
N GLU A 41 0.56 10.71 -16.14
CA GLU A 41 -0.53 10.28 -17.01
C GLU A 41 -0.32 8.80 -17.32
N LEU A 42 -1.10 7.94 -16.67
CA LEU A 42 -1.06 6.50 -16.91
C LEU A 42 -2.46 6.05 -17.32
N GLU A 43 -2.57 5.57 -18.56
CA GLU A 43 -3.66 4.68 -18.96
C GLU A 43 -3.37 3.26 -18.46
N ALA A 44 -3.34 3.09 -17.14
CA ALA A 44 -3.29 1.77 -16.56
C ALA A 44 -4.71 1.21 -16.50
N PRO A 45 -4.96 -0.08 -16.83
CA PRO A 45 -6.19 -0.72 -16.44
C PRO A 45 -6.38 -0.51 -14.95
N TYR A 46 -7.52 0.08 -14.58
CA TYR A 46 -7.88 0.31 -13.19
C TYR A 46 -8.12 -1.06 -12.54
N TYR A 47 -7.07 -1.65 -12.00
CA TYR A 47 -7.23 -2.69 -11.01
C TYR A 47 -7.71 -1.97 -9.77
N SER A 48 -9.02 -2.05 -9.49
CA SER A 48 -9.55 -1.70 -8.18
C SER A 48 -8.92 -2.65 -7.17
N LYS A 49 -7.68 -2.38 -6.73
CA LYS A 49 -7.15 -3.06 -5.57
C LYS A 49 -8.08 -2.67 -4.44
N GLN A 50 -8.84 -3.65 -3.97
CA GLN A 50 -9.77 -3.49 -2.87
C GLN A 50 -8.97 -2.91 -1.70
N ARG A 51 -9.22 -1.64 -1.38
CA ARG A 51 -8.46 -0.96 -0.34
C ARG A 51 -8.99 -1.46 1.00
N CYS A 52 -8.17 -2.24 1.69
CA CYS A 52 -8.44 -2.70 3.04
C CYS A 52 -8.01 -1.64 4.06
N SER A 53 -8.89 -1.29 4.99
CA SER A 53 -8.58 -0.41 6.12
C SER A 53 -8.47 -1.20 7.42
N TRP A 54 -7.36 -0.98 8.11
CA TRP A 54 -7.07 -1.55 9.43
C TRP A 54 -7.40 -0.61 10.59
N ARG A 55 -7.95 0.59 10.31
CA ARG A 55 -8.12 1.67 11.30
C ARG A 55 -8.95 1.29 12.53
N HIS A 56 -9.82 0.28 12.40
CA HIS A 56 -10.70 -0.20 13.47
C HIS A 56 -10.48 -1.68 13.78
N ALA A 57 -9.37 -2.25 13.32
CA ALA A 57 -9.03 -3.63 13.64
C ALA A 57 -8.68 -3.74 15.13
N CYS A 58 -9.15 -4.81 15.79
CA CYS A 58 -8.85 -5.05 17.19
C CYS A 58 -7.52 -5.79 17.31
N THR A 59 -6.46 -5.07 17.70
CA THR A 59 -5.09 -5.62 17.75
C THR A 59 -4.99 -6.84 18.66
N GLU A 60 -5.63 -6.83 19.83
CA GLU A 60 -5.60 -7.97 20.77
C GLU A 60 -6.17 -9.25 20.16
N LYS A 61 -7.26 -9.14 19.38
CA LYS A 61 -7.84 -10.30 18.68
C LYS A 61 -6.94 -10.81 17.57
N ILE A 62 -6.32 -9.90 16.81
CA ILE A 62 -5.35 -10.27 15.78
C ILE A 62 -4.16 -10.98 16.41
N GLU A 63 -3.63 -10.46 17.53
CA GLU A 63 -2.52 -11.08 18.25
C GLU A 63 -2.87 -12.49 18.75
N GLN A 64 -4.09 -12.69 19.26
CA GLN A 64 -4.59 -14.02 19.64
C GLN A 64 -4.68 -14.97 18.45
N GLU A 65 -5.20 -14.52 17.31
CA GLU A 65 -5.27 -15.32 16.09
C GLU A 65 -3.88 -15.63 15.52
N CYS A 66 -2.92 -14.71 15.64
CA CYS A 66 -1.53 -14.91 15.25
C CYS A 66 -0.84 -16.04 16.04
N GLN A 67 -1.32 -16.40 17.23
CA GLN A 67 -0.82 -17.57 17.97
C GLN A 67 -1.09 -18.89 17.24
N ALA A 68 -2.05 -18.92 16.30
CA ALA A 68 -2.34 -20.09 15.48
C ALA A 68 -1.38 -20.24 14.27
N LEU A 69 -0.46 -19.29 14.07
CA LEU A 69 0.55 -19.36 13.02
C LEU A 69 1.43 -20.61 13.21
N LYS A 70 1.46 -21.48 12.21
CA LYS A 70 2.26 -22.69 12.25
C LYS A 70 3.71 -22.37 11.93
N MET A 71 4.59 -22.55 12.90
CA MET A 71 6.03 -22.42 12.69
C MET A 71 6.60 -23.72 12.10
N PRO A 72 7.27 -23.68 10.94
CA PRO A 72 7.93 -24.85 10.39
C PRO A 72 9.19 -25.15 11.21
N GLY A 73 9.49 -26.42 11.44
CA GLY A 73 10.70 -26.83 12.16
C GLY A 73 11.97 -26.56 11.36
N ALA A 74 12.04 -27.06 10.12
CA ALA A 74 13.11 -26.79 9.17
C ALA A 74 12.56 -26.83 7.74
N LEU A 75 12.97 -25.87 6.91
CA LEU A 75 12.66 -25.82 5.48
C LEU A 75 13.92 -26.25 4.72
N ILE A 76 13.97 -27.53 4.32
CA ILE A 76 15.18 -28.17 3.76
C ILE A 76 15.13 -28.31 2.24
N SER A 77 14.02 -27.93 1.60
CA SER A 77 13.86 -27.98 0.15
C SER A 77 13.11 -26.76 -0.38
N ARG A 78 13.30 -26.49 -1.67
CA ARG A 78 12.61 -25.39 -2.36
C ARG A 78 11.09 -25.53 -2.31
N ASN A 79 10.56 -26.73 -2.54
CA ASN A 79 9.11 -26.97 -2.49
C ASN A 79 8.54 -26.66 -1.10
N GLN A 80 9.25 -26.99 -0.02
CA GLN A 80 8.80 -26.64 1.34
C GLN A 80 8.79 -25.13 1.59
N VAL A 81 9.71 -24.37 0.97
CA VAL A 81 9.69 -22.90 1.03
C VAL A 81 8.49 -22.34 0.27
N ASP A 82 8.20 -22.89 -0.91
CA ASP A 82 7.05 -22.48 -1.72
C ASP A 82 5.73 -22.78 -1.00
N ASP A 83 5.57 -24.01 -0.48
CA ASP A 83 4.39 -24.44 0.28
C ASP A 83 4.18 -23.57 1.54
N TYR A 84 5.26 -23.25 2.26
CA TYR A 84 5.18 -22.40 3.44
C TYR A 84 4.87 -20.95 3.09
N THR A 85 5.37 -20.47 1.96
CA THR A 85 5.04 -19.13 1.46
C THR A 85 3.57 -19.03 1.08
N GLU A 86 3.04 -20.03 0.39
CA GLU A 86 1.60 -20.11 0.07
C GLU A 86 0.75 -20.15 1.35
N TYR A 87 1.16 -20.94 2.35
CA TYR A 87 0.52 -20.94 3.66
C TYR A 87 0.51 -19.55 4.32
N LEU A 88 1.64 -18.83 4.32
CA LEU A 88 1.72 -17.49 4.92
C LEU A 88 0.81 -16.49 4.21
N VAL A 89 0.75 -16.54 2.87
CA VAL A 89 -0.14 -15.69 2.07
C VAL A 89 -1.59 -15.96 2.47
N ASN A 90 -2.02 -17.23 2.44
CA ASN A 90 -3.39 -17.62 2.79
C ASN A 90 -3.75 -17.20 4.23
N PHE A 91 -2.82 -17.39 5.18
CA PHE A 91 -3.02 -17.00 6.57
C PHE A 91 -3.26 -15.49 6.73
N VAL A 92 -2.44 -14.66 6.07
CA VAL A 92 -2.57 -13.21 6.11
C VAL A 92 -3.84 -12.74 5.41
N GLU A 93 -4.18 -13.35 4.28
CA GLU A 93 -5.42 -13.04 3.54
C GLU A 93 -6.66 -13.35 4.37
N GLU A 94 -6.68 -14.46 5.12
CA GLU A 94 -7.78 -14.79 6.03
C GLU A 94 -7.93 -13.78 7.18
N ILE A 95 -6.82 -13.40 7.82
CA ILE A 95 -6.85 -12.38 8.88
C ILE A 95 -7.34 -11.04 8.31
N ALA A 96 -6.85 -10.67 7.13
CA ALA A 96 -7.27 -9.46 6.45
C ALA A 96 -8.76 -9.49 6.10
N ALA A 97 -9.29 -10.62 5.60
CA ALA A 97 -10.70 -10.76 5.27
C ALA A 97 -11.61 -10.66 6.52
N ARG A 98 -11.16 -11.15 7.68
CA ARG A 98 -11.91 -11.08 8.95
C ARG A 98 -11.89 -9.70 9.58
N HIS A 99 -10.74 -9.01 9.55
CA HIS A 99 -10.52 -7.80 10.36
C HIS A 99 -10.41 -6.51 9.55
N ALA A 100 -9.98 -6.58 8.30
CA ALA A 100 -9.87 -5.40 7.47
C ALA A 100 -11.23 -5.03 6.88
N LYS A 101 -11.64 -3.78 7.06
CA LYS A 101 -12.84 -3.28 6.39
C LYS A 101 -12.49 -2.98 4.94
N ILE A 102 -13.22 -3.60 4.03
CA ILE A 102 -13.23 -3.24 2.62
C ILE A 102 -13.73 -1.79 2.52
N MET A 103 -12.87 -0.90 2.06
CA MET A 103 -13.29 0.45 1.69
C MET A 103 -13.81 0.43 0.26
N ASN A 104 -15.13 0.40 0.12
CA ASN A 104 -15.77 0.74 -1.14
C ASN A 104 -15.62 2.26 -1.34
N HIS A 105 -14.57 2.68 -2.03
CA HIS A 105 -14.56 4.02 -2.59
C HIS A 105 -15.35 4.00 -3.89
N SER A 106 -16.63 4.34 -3.83
CA SER A 106 -17.30 4.93 -4.99
C SER A 106 -16.73 6.34 -5.17
N VAL A 107 -15.64 6.47 -5.91
CA VAL A 107 -15.23 7.78 -6.40
C VAL A 107 -16.10 8.08 -7.60
N THR A 108 -17.22 8.78 -7.37
CA THR A 108 -17.85 9.57 -8.44
C THR A 108 -16.85 10.65 -8.82
N CYS A 109 -16.07 10.39 -9.87
CA CYS A 109 -15.38 11.43 -10.62
C CYS A 109 -16.45 12.27 -11.32
N GLN A 110 -17.07 13.22 -10.62
CA GLN A 110 -17.73 14.33 -11.31
C GLN A 110 -16.63 15.32 -11.72
N ALA A 111 -16.41 15.39 -13.03
CA ALA A 111 -15.60 16.44 -13.63
C ALA A 111 -16.19 17.82 -13.25
N PRO A 112 -15.37 18.83 -12.93
CA PRO A 112 -15.88 20.18 -12.79
C PRO A 112 -16.45 20.62 -14.14
N GLN A 113 -17.73 21.00 -14.15
CA GLN A 113 -18.32 21.71 -15.29
C GLN A 113 -17.64 23.08 -15.40
N ARG A 114 -17.36 23.45 -16.65
CA ARG A 114 -16.63 24.65 -17.10
C ARG A 114 -17.22 25.95 -16.56
#